data_AF-A0A7J4SEF9-F1
#
_entry.id   AF-A0A7J4SEF9-F1
#
_cell.length_a   1.000
_cell.length_b   1.000
_cell.length_c   1.000
_cell.angle_alpha   90.00
_cell.angle_beta   90.00
_cell.angle_gamma   90.00
#
_symmetry.space_group_name_H-M   'P 1'
#
loop_
_entity.id
_entity.type
_entity.pdbx_description
1 polymer ?
#
loop_
_entity_poly.entity_id
_entity_poly.type
_entity_poly.pdbx_seq_one_letter_code
_entity_poly.pdbx_strand_id
1 'polypeptide(L)'
;SVIEDEAPYSAAVKLLKDAKSVLFLGRGFSAPVAHEGALKLMEIAYIPCLAYPAGEMKHGPIALLEEGSPVVVIAPDDVHRDKTISNIEECKARG
;
A
#
# COMPACT_ATOMS: atom_id res chain seq x y z
N SER A 1 3.03 9.66 -24.36
CA SER A 1 3.11 10.26 -23.00
C SER A 1 3.58 9.17 -22.07
N VAL A 2 4.36 9.45 -21.01
CA VAL A 2 5.06 8.43 -20.17
C VAL A 2 4.15 7.31 -19.58
N ILE A 3 2.84 7.41 -19.73
CA ILE A 3 1.88 6.33 -19.51
C ILE A 3 1.31 5.96 -20.89
N GLU A 4 1.93 4.98 -21.57
CA GLU A 4 1.45 4.48 -22.87
C GLU A 4 0.58 3.23 -22.73
N ASP A 5 0.49 2.66 -21.52
CA ASP A 5 -0.36 1.52 -21.23
C ASP A 5 -1.04 1.67 -19.86
N GLU A 6 -2.36 1.89 -19.88
CA GLU A 6 -3.22 1.94 -18.68
C GLU A 6 -3.62 0.55 -18.18
N ALA A 7 -3.47 -0.49 -19.01
CA ALA A 7 -3.87 -1.86 -18.71
C ALA A 7 -3.33 -2.41 -17.36
N PRO A 8 -2.05 -2.19 -16.97
CA PRO A 8 -1.54 -2.70 -15.70
C PRO A 8 -2.21 -2.09 -14.47
N TYR A 9 -2.81 -0.90 -14.59
CA TYR A 9 -3.40 -0.18 -13.45
C TYR A 9 -4.91 -0.38 -13.31
N SER A 10 -5.61 -0.85 -14.36
CA SER A 10 -7.07 -0.99 -14.33
C SER A 10 -7.59 -1.85 -13.17
N ALA A 11 -6.89 -2.95 -12.86
CA ALA A 11 -7.25 -3.80 -11.73
C ALA A 11 -7.07 -3.09 -10.38
N ALA A 12 -5.96 -2.37 -10.20
CA ALA A 12 -5.70 -1.59 -9.00
C ALA A 12 -6.74 -0.47 -8.82
N VAL A 13 -7.06 0.26 -9.89
CA VAL A 13 -8.08 1.32 -9.86
C VAL A 13 -9.44 0.78 -9.42
N LYS A 14 -9.85 -0.40 -9.91
CA LYS A 14 -11.11 -1.03 -9.50
C LYS A 14 -11.16 -1.37 -8.00
N LEU A 15 -10.02 -1.75 -7.42
CA LEU A 15 -9.92 -2.05 -5.98
C LEU A 15 -9.91 -0.77 -5.13
N LEU A 16 -9.32 0.32 -5.63
CA LEU A 16 -9.08 1.54 -4.86
C LEU A 16 -10.23 2.55 -4.93
N LYS A 17 -10.94 2.66 -6.06
CA LYS A 17 -11.87 3.77 -6.33
C LYS A 17 -13.00 3.96 -5.31
N ASP A 18 -13.45 2.87 -4.69
CA ASP A 18 -14.55 2.88 -3.71
C ASP A 18 -14.04 2.59 -2.28
N ALA A 19 -12.71 2.59 -2.07
CA ALA A 19 -12.11 2.26 -0.80
C ALA A 19 -12.39 3.35 0.24
N LYS A 20 -12.84 2.95 1.44
CA LYS A 20 -13.01 3.87 2.57
C LYS A 20 -11.66 4.40 3.08
N SER A 21 -10.64 3.56 3.02
CA SER A 21 -9.26 3.92 3.29
C SER A 21 -8.31 2.99 2.54
N VAL A 22 -7.08 3.45 2.29
CA VAL A 22 -6.02 2.65 1.67
C VAL A 22 -4.78 2.68 2.55
N LEU A 23 -4.19 1.51 2.82
CA LEU A 23 -2.93 1.41 3.57
C LEU A 23 -1.76 1.27 2.60
N PHE A 24 -0.76 2.14 2.72
CA PHE A 24 0.49 2.08 1.99
C PHE A 24 1.62 1.56 2.89
N LEU A 25 2.37 0.59 2.39
CA LEU A 25 3.50 -0.01 3.11
C LEU A 25 4.77 0.02 2.26
N GLY A 26 5.88 0.32 2.92
CA GLY A 26 7.22 0.24 2.33
C GLY A 26 8.27 -0.01 3.41
N ARG A 27 9.41 -0.59 3.04
CA ARG A 27 10.50 -0.89 3.97
C ARG A 27 11.80 -0.20 3.54
N GLY A 28 12.55 0.32 4.50
CA GLY A 28 13.80 1.04 4.21
C GLY A 28 13.55 2.23 3.28
N PHE A 29 14.29 2.32 2.18
CA PHE A 29 14.14 3.38 1.17
C PHE A 29 12.76 3.40 0.49
N SER A 30 12.00 2.31 0.55
CA SER A 30 10.64 2.25 0.01
C SER A 30 9.59 2.89 0.93
N ALA A 31 9.91 3.12 2.21
CA ALA A 31 8.98 3.79 3.14
C ALA A 31 8.60 5.21 2.68
N PRO A 32 9.53 6.14 2.37
CA PRO A 32 9.15 7.47 1.88
C PRO A 32 8.36 7.41 0.55
N VAL A 33 8.63 6.43 -0.30
CA VAL A 33 7.84 6.21 -1.53
C VAL A 33 6.40 5.82 -1.20
N ALA A 34 6.18 5.02 -0.15
CA ALA A 34 4.85 4.65 0.34
C ALA A 34 4.09 5.86 0.87
N HIS A 35 4.76 6.72 1.65
CA HIS A 35 4.20 7.96 2.14
C HIS A 35 3.81 8.92 1.00
N GLU A 36 4.65 9.05 -0.01
CA GLU A 36 4.35 9.88 -1.18
C GLU A 36 3.18 9.33 -1.99
N GLY A 37 3.10 8.01 -2.19
CA GLY A 37 1.96 7.37 -2.85
C GLY A 37 0.63 7.63 -2.13
N ALA A 38 0.63 7.50 -0.81
CA ALA A 38 -0.53 7.84 0.03
C ALA A 38 -0.89 9.33 -0.09
N LEU A 39 0.11 10.22 -0.03
CA LEU A 39 -0.09 11.65 -0.16
C LEU A 39 -0.73 12.00 -1.50
N LYS A 40 -0.22 11.48 -2.61
CA LYS A 40 -0.76 11.75 -3.95
C LYS A 40 -2.17 11.22 -4.13
N LEU A 41 -2.47 10.04 -3.58
CA LEU A 41 -3.82 9.50 -3.66
C LEU A 41 -4.82 10.35 -2.86
N MET A 42 -4.41 10.87 -1.70
CA MET A 42 -5.22 11.82 -0.92
C MET A 42 -5.41 13.16 -1.65
N GLU A 43 -4.36 13.71 -2.26
CA GLU A 43 -4.40 15.01 -2.95
C GLU A 43 -5.29 15.01 -4.20
N ILE A 44 -5.25 13.93 -4.98
CA ILE A 44 -5.83 13.89 -6.32
C ILE A 44 -7.16 13.11 -6.34
N ALA A 45 -7.23 11.98 -5.62
CA ALA A 45 -8.40 11.11 -5.63
C ALA A 45 -9.30 11.28 -4.40
N TYR A 46 -8.86 12.05 -3.39
CA TYR A 46 -9.59 12.29 -2.13
C TYR A 46 -9.94 11.00 -1.37
N ILE A 47 -9.17 9.93 -1.57
CA ILE A 47 -9.32 8.68 -0.85
C ILE A 47 -8.47 8.76 0.43
N PRO A 48 -9.05 8.55 1.62
CA PRO A 48 -8.28 8.53 2.87
C PRO A 48 -7.16 7.50 2.81
N CYS A 49 -5.94 7.89 3.15
CA CYS A 49 -4.80 6.98 3.13
C CYS A 49 -4.02 7.00 4.43
N LEU A 50 -3.45 5.84 4.76
CA LEU A 50 -2.45 5.69 5.82
C LEU A 50 -1.16 5.18 5.19
N ALA A 51 -0.01 5.58 5.74
CA ALA A 51 1.28 5.08 5.31
C ALA A 51 2.16 4.74 6.51
N TYR A 52 2.74 3.55 6.50
CA TYR A 52 3.59 3.06 7.59
C TYR A 52 4.79 2.28 7.04
N PRO A 53 5.94 2.28 7.77
CA PRO A 53 6.98 1.31 7.51
C PRO A 53 6.44 -0.11 7.67
N ALA A 54 6.71 -0.99 6.71
CA ALA A 54 6.17 -2.36 6.71
C ALA A 54 6.53 -3.16 7.98
N GLY A 55 7.67 -2.85 8.61
CA GLY A 55 8.09 -3.48 9.87
C GLY A 55 7.28 -3.06 11.10
N GLU A 56 6.62 -1.90 11.05
CA GLU A 56 5.82 -1.35 12.16
C GLU A 56 4.35 -1.79 12.10
N MET A 57 3.98 -2.52 11.05
CA MET A 57 2.61 -2.91 10.74
C MET A 57 1.91 -3.62 11.91
N LYS A 58 2.61 -4.51 12.61
CA LYS A 58 2.08 -5.26 13.76
C LYS A 58 1.90 -4.43 15.04
N HIS A 59 2.47 -3.22 15.08
CA HIS A 59 2.50 -2.38 16.28
C HIS A 59 1.31 -1.40 16.37
N GLY A 60 0.20 -1.73 15.70
CA GLY A 60 -1.02 -0.91 15.70
C GLY A 60 -1.69 -0.81 14.34
N PRO A 61 -0.97 -0.47 13.25
CA PRO A 61 -1.56 -0.24 11.93
C PRO A 61 -2.41 -1.40 11.40
N ILE A 62 -2.04 -2.64 11.71
CA ILE A 62 -2.79 -3.83 11.31
C ILE A 62 -4.21 -3.89 11.91
N ALA A 63 -4.45 -3.25 13.05
CA ALA A 63 -5.78 -3.20 13.68
C ALA A 63 -6.74 -2.25 12.96
N LEU A 64 -6.25 -1.42 12.04
CA LEU A 64 -7.04 -0.49 11.25
C LEU A 64 -7.55 -1.11 9.94
N LEU A 65 -7.11 -2.34 9.62
CA LEU A 65 -7.57 -3.05 8.43
C LEU A 65 -8.88 -3.78 8.73
N GLU A 66 -9.87 -3.52 7.89
CA GLU A 66 -11.11 -4.30 7.78
C GLU A 66 -11.01 -5.24 6.56
N GLU A 67 -11.80 -6.31 6.54
CA GLU A 67 -11.91 -7.19 5.37
C GLU A 67 -12.22 -6.38 4.10
N GLY A 68 -11.44 -6.57 3.05
CA GLY A 68 -11.54 -5.81 1.80
C GLY A 68 -10.86 -4.43 1.80
N SER A 69 -10.15 -4.04 2.86
CA SER A 69 -9.34 -2.81 2.87
C SER A 69 -8.14 -2.96 1.91
N PRO A 70 -8.00 -2.12 0.87
CA PRO A 70 -6.87 -2.24 -0.04
C PRO A 70 -5.54 -1.89 0.65
N VAL A 71 -4.53 -2.73 0.41
CA VAL A 71 -3.16 -2.49 0.84
C VAL A 71 -2.25 -2.39 -0.38
N VAL A 72 -1.58 -1.25 -0.52
CA VAL A 72 -0.57 -0.98 -1.57
C VAL A 72 0.81 -1.15 -0.96
N VAL A 73 1.66 -1.95 -1.59
CA VAL A 73 2.99 -2.27 -1.04
C VAL A 73 4.07 -2.02 -2.08
N ILE A 74 5.10 -1.28 -1.68
CA ILE A 74 6.29 -1.04 -2.49
C ILE A 74 7.37 -2.03 -2.04
N ALA A 75 7.58 -3.05 -2.86
CA ALA A 75 8.50 -4.15 -2.61
C ALA A 75 9.42 -4.36 -3.83
N PRO A 76 10.41 -3.48 -4.05
CA PRO A 76 11.43 -3.69 -5.07
C PRO A 76 12.25 -4.95 -4.76
N ASP A 77 13.00 -5.42 -5.76
CA ASP A 77 13.93 -6.54 -5.58
C ASP A 77 15.22 -6.08 -4.88
N ASP A 78 15.11 -5.91 -3.56
CA ASP A 78 16.20 -5.46 -2.69
C ASP A 78 16.38 -6.37 -1.46
N VAL A 79 17.35 -6.02 -0.61
CA VAL A 79 17.68 -6.75 0.63
C VAL A 79 16.52 -6.79 1.65
N HIS A 80 15.46 -6.04 1.44
CA HIS A 80 14.29 -5.96 2.30
C HIS A 80 13.09 -6.74 1.75
N ARG A 81 13.11 -7.16 0.48
CA ARG A 81 11.98 -7.80 -0.21
C ARG A 81 11.36 -8.95 0.59
N ASP A 82 12.15 -9.95 0.98
CA ASP A 82 11.62 -11.13 1.68
C ASP A 82 10.94 -10.77 3.01
N LYS A 83 11.52 -9.81 3.75
CA LYS A 83 10.92 -9.31 5.00
C LYS A 83 9.66 -8.51 4.73
N THR A 84 9.64 -7.72 3.67
CA THR A 84 8.44 -6.97 3.24
C THR A 84 7.32 -7.94 2.89
N ILE A 85 7.58 -8.94 2.03
CA ILE A 85 6.59 -9.96 1.65
C ILE A 85 6.05 -10.71 2.88
N SER A 86 6.93 -11.11 3.81
CA SER A 86 6.52 -11.75 5.07
C SER A 86 5.51 -10.90 5.86
N ASN A 87 5.70 -9.57 5.93
CA ASN A 87 4.74 -8.70 6.60
C ASN A 87 3.41 -8.62 5.81
N ILE A 88 3.44 -8.63 4.49
CA ILE A 88 2.21 -8.59 3.68
C ILE A 88 1.37 -9.85 3.87
N GLU A 89 1.99 -11.02 3.92
CA GLU A 89 1.28 -12.28 4.14
C GLU A 89 0.58 -12.31 5.51
N GLU A 90 1.21 -11.72 6.54
CA GLU A 90 0.56 -11.53 7.85
C GLU A 90 -0.64 -10.56 7.77
N CYS A 91 -0.57 -9.56 6.90
CA CYS A 91 -1.68 -8.63 6.62
C CYS A 91 -2.87 -9.35 5.98
N LYS A 92 -2.62 -10.14 4.93
CA LYS A 92 -3.65 -10.92 4.22
C LYS A 92 -4.35 -11.94 5.11
N ALA A 93 -3.67 -12.44 6.14
CA ALA A 93 -4.28 -13.41 7.07
C ALA A 93 -5.34 -12.78 7.99
N ARG A 94 -5.44 -11.45 8.06
CA ARG A 94 -6.37 -10.74 8.95
C ARG A 94 -7.46 -9.94 8.22
N GLY A 95 -7.38 -9.82 6.90
CA GLY A 95 -8.36 -9.13 6.05
C GLY A 95 -8.14 -9.42 4.58
#